data_AF-A0A933MHA1-F1
#
_entry.id   AF-A0A933MHA1-F1
#
_cell.length_a   1.000
_cell.length_b   1.000
_cell.length_c   1.000
_cell.angle_alpha   90.00
_cell.angle_beta   90.00
_cell.angle_gamma   90.00
#
_symmetry.space_group_name_H-M   'P 1'
#
loop_
_entity.id
_entity.type
_entity.pdbx_description
1 polymer ?
#
loop_
_entity_poly.entity_id
_entity_poly.type
_entity_poly.pdbx_seq_one_letter_code
_entity_poly.pdbx_strand_id
1 'polypeptide(L)' 'MQAASVLEIKQIFTCYDNPKGNADTERVIRTMKEDLIWLKEWQMPFELEEDLKNWITNYNSDYPHSSLG' A
#
# COMPACT_ATOMS: atom_id res chain seq x y z
N MET A 1 7.73 -8.18 -18.09
CA MET A 1 7.37 -7.78 -19.47
C MET A 1 6.31 -8.69 -20.08
N GLN A 2 6.51 -10.02 -20.10
CA GLN A 2 5.54 -10.94 -20.73
C GLN A 2 4.14 -10.89 -20.08
N ALA A 3 4.05 -10.88 -18.76
CA ALA A 3 2.76 -10.86 -18.05
C ALA A 3 1.92 -9.59 -18.33
N ALA A 4 2.51 -8.40 -18.26
CA ALA A 4 1.81 -7.14 -18.55
C ALA A 4 1.35 -7.08 -20.02
N SER A 5 2.18 -7.57 -20.94
CA SER A 5 1.85 -7.67 -22.37
C SER A 5 0.66 -8.62 -22.62
N VAL A 6 0.66 -9.79 -21.99
CA VAL A 6 -0.44 -10.77 -22.08
C VAL A 6 -1.76 -10.19 -21.54
N LEU A 7 -1.69 -9.34 -20.52
CA LEU A 7 -2.85 -8.69 -19.91
C LEU A 7 -3.21 -7.34 -20.57
N GLU A 8 -2.51 -6.94 -21.64
CA GLU A 8 -2.68 -5.66 -22.33
C GLU A 8 -2.53 -4.42 -21.41
N ILE A 9 -1.75 -4.56 -20.33
CA ILE A 9 -1.47 -3.49 -19.38
C ILE A 9 -0.24 -2.70 -19.85
N LYS A 10 -0.40 -1.39 -20.06
CA LYS A 10 0.72 -0.49 -20.34
C LYS A 10 1.62 -0.38 -19.11
N GLN A 11 2.80 -0.98 -19.20
CA GLN A 11 3.82 -0.83 -18.18
C GLN A 11 4.43 0.58 -18.24
N ILE A 12 4.44 1.27 -17.11
CA ILE A 12 5.06 2.59 -16.93
C ILE A 12 6.15 2.50 -15.86
N PHE A 13 7.19 3.31 -16.02
CA PHE A 13 8.29 3.40 -15.07
C PHE A 13 8.44 4.85 -14.62
N THR A 14 8.78 5.03 -13.35
CA THR A 14 9.14 6.34 -12.82
C THR A 14 10.57 6.68 -13.22
N CYS A 15 10.81 7.92 -13.63
CA CYS A 15 12.17 8.39 -13.88
C CYS A 15 12.95 8.56 -12.58
N TYR A 16 14.29 8.55 -12.68
CA TYR A 16 15.17 8.96 -11.59
C TYR A 16 14.80 10.38 -11.13
N ASP A 17 14.89 10.64 -9.82
CA ASP A 17 14.59 11.93 -9.19
C ASP A 17 13.17 12.47 -9.48
N ASN A 18 12.19 11.57 -9.62
CA ASN A 18 10.78 11.92 -9.74
C ASN A 18 9.96 11.42 -8.53
N PRO A 19 10.06 12.08 -7.36
CA PRO A 19 9.36 11.66 -6.14
C PRO A 19 7.83 11.64 -6.32
N LYS A 20 7.28 12.50 -7.19
CA LYS A 20 5.84 12.50 -7.50
C LYS A 20 5.39 11.24 -8.21
N GLY A 21 6.27 10.59 -8.98
CA GLY A 21 5.93 9.40 -9.75
C GLY A 21 5.52 8.19 -8.88
N ASN A 22 5.91 8.17 -7.61
CA ASN A 22 5.58 7.09 -6.67
C ASN A 22 4.96 7.59 -5.36
N ALA A 23 4.62 8.88 -5.28
CA ALA A 23 4.18 9.52 -4.04
C ALA A 23 2.93 8.86 -3.43
N ASP A 24 1.97 8.43 -4.26
CA ASP A 24 0.75 7.77 -3.79
C ASP A 24 1.06 6.41 -3.17
N THR A 25 1.90 5.60 -3.82
CA THR A 25 2.37 4.31 -3.26
C THR A 25 3.09 4.52 -1.94
N GLU A 26 4.00 5.49 -1.87
CA GLU A 26 4.73 5.80 -0.64
C GLU A 26 3.80 6.27 0.48
N ARG A 27 2.77 7.06 0.15
CA ARG A 27 1.76 7.51 1.10
C ARG A 27 1.02 6.32 1.71
N VAL A 28 0.58 5.36 0.90
CA VAL A 28 -0.09 4.12 1.39
C VAL A 28 0.84 3.35 2.33
N ILE A 29 2.10 3.14 1.95
CA ILE A 29 3.08 2.40 2.76
C ILE A 29 3.35 3.12 4.09
N ARG A 30 3.49 4.44 4.08
CA ARG A 30 3.70 5.22 5.31
C ARG A 30 2.50 5.08 6.25
N THR A 31 1.28 5.25 5.74
CA THR A 31 0.07 5.12 6.53
C THR A 31 -0.07 3.72 7.13
N MET A 32 0.22 2.66 6.37
CA MET A 32 0.26 1.28 6.89
C MET A 32 1.24 1.13 8.06
N LYS A 33 2.42 1.76 7.96
CA LYS A 33 3.41 1.69 9.03
C LYS A 33 2.95 2.41 10.28
N GLU A 34 2.44 3.63 10.11
CA GLU A 34 1.96 4.48 11.20
C GLU A 34 0.74 3.88 11.90
N ASP A 35 -0.20 3.32 11.15
CA ASP A 35 -1.48 2.83 11.68
C ASP A 35 -1.43 1.38 12.19
N LEU A 36 -0.45 0.57 11.74
CA LEU A 36 -0.39 -0.85 12.08
C LEU A 36 1.00 -1.28 12.57
N ILE A 37 2.02 -1.15 11.72
CA ILE A 37 3.32 -1.82 11.94
C ILE A 37 4.06 -1.26 13.16
N TRP A 38 3.99 0.04 13.41
CA TRP A 38 4.71 0.67 14.51
C TRP A 38 3.98 0.59 15.85
N LEU A 39 2.70 0.21 15.86
CA LEU A 39 1.87 0.25 17.07
C LEU A 39 1.93 -1.03 17.89
N LYS A 40 2.36 -2.14 17.31
CA LYS A 40 2.38 -3.43 17.99
C LYS A 40 3.51 -4.33 17.51
N GLU A 41 3.90 -5.23 18.40
CA GLU A 41 4.84 -6.30 18.09
C GLU A 41 4.08 -7.63 18.09
N TRP A 42 4.33 -8.43 17.06
CA TRP A 42 3.75 -9.76 16.92
C TRP A 42 4.75 -10.81 17.39
N GLN A 43 4.24 -11.90 17.96
CA GLN A 43 5.09 -13.02 18.34
C GLN A 43 5.32 -13.95 17.15
N MET A 44 4.34 -14.04 16.25
CA MET A 44 4.40 -14.92 15.09
C MET A 44 4.02 -14.21 13.78
N PRO A 45 4.63 -14.58 12.63
CA PRO A 45 4.35 -13.93 11.35
C PRO A 45 2.88 -14.01 10.88
N PHE A 46 2.16 -15.07 11.26
CA PHE A 46 0.76 -15.26 10.84
C PHE A 46 -0.18 -14.25 11.50
N GLU A 47 0.16 -13.76 12.70
CA GLU A 47 -0.63 -12.74 13.38
C GLU A 47 -0.53 -11.41 12.61
N LEU A 48 0.68 -11.05 12.16
CA LEU A 48 0.90 -9.89 11.30
C LEU A 48 0.14 -10.02 9.98
N GLU A 49 0.12 -11.20 9.38
CA GLU A 49 -0.61 -11.44 8.13
C GLU A 49 -2.11 -11.21 8.29
N GLU A 50 -2.70 -11.69 9.39
CA GLU A 50 -4.12 -11.50 9.71
C GLU A 50 -4.46 -10.03 9.91
N ASP A 51 -3.67 -9.32 10.73
CA ASP A 51 -3.90 -7.90 10.98
C ASP A 51 -3.69 -7.04 9.73
N LEU A 52 -2.71 -7.40 8.88
CA LEU A 52 -2.48 -6.70 7.63
C LEU A 52 -3.66 -6.87 6.67
N LYS A 53 -4.25 -8.07 6.58
CA LYS A 53 -5.47 -8.31 5.78
C LYS A 53 -6.64 -7.47 6.27
N ASN A 54 -6.82 -7.37 7.58
CA ASN A 54 -7.85 -6.53 8.20
C ASN A 54 -7.59 -5.04 7.90
N TRP A 55 -6.35 -4.58 8.06
CA TRP A 55 -5.97 -3.20 7.75
C TRP A 55 -6.20 -2.85 6.28
N ILE A 56 -5.84 -3.72 5.33
CA ILE A 56 -6.10 -3.52 3.89
C ILE A 56 -7.60 -3.40 3.61
N THR A 57 -8.41 -4.25 4.25
CA THR A 57 -9.87 -4.20 4.09
C THR A 57 -10.41 -2.86 4.56
N ASN A 58 -10.06 -2.44 5.78
CA ASN A 58 -10.53 -1.19 6.38
C ASN A 58 -10.05 0.04 5.61
N TYR A 59 -8.78 0.06 5.16
CA TYR A 59 -8.22 1.15 4.36
C TYR A 59 -9.03 1.39 3.08
N ASN A 60 -9.47 0.32 2.42
CA ASN A 60 -10.22 0.39 1.17
C ASN A 60 -11.73 0.58 1.36
N SER A 61 -12.33 0.14 2.47
CA SER A 61 -13.77 0.21 2.71
C SER A 61 -14.21 1.50 3.41
N ASP A 62 -13.43 1.96 4.37
CA ASP A 62 -13.86 3.03 5.29
C ASP A 62 -13.38 4.41 4.82
N TYR A 63 -12.54 4.43 3.78
CA TYR A 63 -11.96 5.63 3.17
C TYR A 63 -11.53 6.71 4.17
N PRO A 64 -10.79 6.36 5.26
CA PRO A 64 -10.46 7.32 6.31
C PRO A 64 -9.63 8.52 5.80
N HIS A 65 -9.02 8.38 4.62
CA HIS A 65 -8.21 9.41 3.96
C HIS A 65 -8.94 10.17 2.84
N SER A 66 -10.19 9.78 2.50
CA SER A 66 -11.00 10.44 1.47
C SER A 66 -11.77 11.67 1.98
N SER A 67 -11.74 11.94 3.27
CA SER A 67 -12.38 13.12 3.89
C SER A 67 -11.59 14.42 3.72
N LEU A 68 -10.41 14.36 3.10
CA LEU A 68 -9.65 15.54 2.69
C LEU A 68 -10.10 15.96 1.28
N GLY A 69 -11.29 16.53 1.21
CA GLY A 69 -11.74 17.34 0.07
C GLY A 69 -10.91 18.62 -0.08
#